data_AF-A0A2E4S0D2-F1
#
_entry.id   AF-A0A2E4S0D2-F1
#
_cell.length_a   1.000
_cell.length_b   1.000
_cell.length_c   1.000
_cell.angle_alpha   90.00
_cell.angle_beta   90.00
_cell.angle_gamma   90.00
#
_symmetry.space_group_name_H-M   'P 1'
#
loop_
_entity.id
_entity.type
_entity.pdbx_description
1 polymer ?
#
loop_
_entity_poly.entity_id
_entity_poly.type
_entity_poly.pdbx_seq_one_letter_code
_entity_poly.pdbx_strand_id
1 'polypeptide(L)'
;MTLKWLPNALTIARCILAIVVGYTILDFDTRTQAGDATALVLFLPFALFSFVALTDWLDGWLARKLDAESAFGARLDPIGDKLLSASSLLALSITGTWAWFILIPTLAIVSRDVLITAMREAMGNPGTMKVSNSAKMKTALVLGGIALVLFGMAVSALAANAAPYSPNWVLSRGIWLAGLVMVWVAAVMAVMTAFDYVTGLAGRDKEDHQ
;
A
#
# COMPACT_ATOMS: atom_id res chain seq x y z
N MET A 1 -7.24 35.00 4.26
CA MET A 1 -5.88 34.40 4.27
C MET A 1 -5.96 33.09 3.51
N THR A 2 -5.33 33.01 2.33
CA THR A 2 -5.45 31.85 1.44
C THR A 2 -4.76 30.63 2.06
N LEU A 3 -5.52 29.56 2.37
CA LEU A 3 -5.05 28.27 2.92
C LEU A 3 -4.17 27.46 1.93
N LYS A 4 -3.20 28.11 1.27
CA LYS A 4 -2.30 27.45 0.29
C LYS A 4 -1.32 26.45 0.91
N TRP A 5 -1.17 26.45 2.24
CA TRP A 5 -0.26 25.55 2.97
C TRP A 5 -0.94 24.25 3.42
N LEU A 6 -2.28 24.21 3.45
CA LEU A 6 -3.04 23.07 3.96
C LEU A 6 -2.77 21.77 3.19
N PRO A 7 -2.75 21.78 1.83
CA PRO A 7 -2.48 20.55 1.07
C PRO A 7 -1.05 20.02 1.29
N ASN A 8 -0.05 20.93 1.39
CA ASN A 8 1.34 20.52 1.58
C ASN A 8 1.60 19.92 2.97
N ALA A 9 1.01 20.50 4.02
CA ALA A 9 1.14 19.99 5.38
C ALA A 9 0.55 18.58 5.50
N LEU A 10 -0.54 18.33 4.78
CA LEU A 10 -1.25 17.05 4.75
C LEU A 10 -0.43 15.96 4.04
N THR A 11 0.20 16.27 2.90
CA THR A 11 1.09 15.31 2.22
C THR A 11 2.32 14.98 3.08
N ILE A 12 2.92 15.96 3.76
CA ILE A 12 4.05 15.73 4.68
C ILE A 12 3.59 14.88 5.87
N ALA A 13 2.44 15.20 6.47
CA ALA A 13 1.86 14.42 7.54
C ALA A 13 1.62 12.97 7.11
N ARG A 14 1.12 12.73 5.89
CA ARG A 14 0.95 11.39 5.31
C ARG A 14 2.26 10.61 5.21
N CYS A 15 3.33 11.23 4.73
CA CYS A 15 4.64 10.56 4.65
C CYS A 15 5.12 10.12 6.04
N ILE A 16 4.94 10.97 7.05
CA ILE A 16 5.28 10.64 8.44
C ILE A 16 4.38 9.51 8.95
N LEU A 17 3.07 9.63 8.75
CA LEU A 17 2.09 8.63 9.19
C LEU A 17 2.31 7.27 8.53
N ALA A 18 2.72 7.22 7.26
CA ALA A 18 3.09 5.99 6.57
C ALA A 18 4.26 5.27 7.26
N ILE A 19 5.27 6.01 7.73
CA ILE A 19 6.38 5.45 8.51
C ILE A 19 5.88 4.98 9.88
N VAL A 20 5.04 5.77 10.55
CA VAL A 20 4.44 5.40 11.84
C VAL A 20 3.61 4.13 11.70
N VAL A 21 2.84 3.95 10.63
CA VAL A 21 2.10 2.71 10.34
C VAL A 21 3.05 1.52 10.18
N GLY A 22 4.16 1.68 9.46
CA GLY A 22 5.18 0.63 9.38
C GLY A 22 5.72 0.26 10.76
N TYR A 23 5.99 1.26 11.60
CA TYR A 23 6.44 1.04 12.98
C TYR A 23 5.39 0.33 13.85
N THR A 24 4.10 0.70 13.78
CA THR A 24 3.06 0.04 14.58
C THR A 24 2.87 -1.43 14.20
N ILE A 25 3.11 -1.80 12.94
CA ILE A 25 3.12 -3.21 12.50
C ILE A 25 4.27 -3.99 13.16
N LEU A 26 5.45 -3.39 13.28
CA LEU A 26 6.60 -4.02 13.95
C LEU A 26 6.40 -4.09 15.48
N ASP A 27 5.84 -3.04 16.07
CA ASP A 27 5.50 -3.00 17.50
C ASP A 27 4.42 -4.05 17.83
N PHE A 28 3.43 -4.23 16.97
CA PHE A 28 2.43 -5.30 17.09
C PHE A 28 3.09 -6.68 17.18
N ASP A 29 4.01 -7.02 16.27
CA ASP A 29 4.66 -8.33 16.25
C ASP A 29 5.51 -8.54 17.52
N THR A 30 6.25 -7.50 17.94
CA THR A 30 7.08 -7.54 19.15
C THR A 30 6.23 -7.72 20.41
N ARG A 31 5.14 -6.96 20.56
CA ARG A 31 4.28 -6.98 21.74
C ARG A 31 3.44 -8.25 21.84
N THR A 32 2.92 -8.74 20.71
CA THR A 32 2.18 -10.00 20.69
C THR A 32 3.07 -11.19 21.05
N GLN A 33 4.33 -11.21 20.60
CA GLN A 33 5.32 -12.20 21.04
C GLN A 33 5.67 -12.08 22.54
N ALA A 34 5.64 -10.87 23.10
CA ALA A 34 5.77 -10.63 24.53
C ALA A 34 4.52 -10.99 25.36
N GLY A 35 3.44 -11.45 24.71
CA GLY A 35 2.18 -11.83 25.35
C GLY A 35 1.22 -10.67 25.62
N ASP A 36 1.51 -9.46 25.15
CA ASP A 36 0.60 -8.32 25.25
C ASP A 36 -0.48 -8.42 24.15
N ALA A 37 -1.67 -8.85 24.55
CA ALA A 37 -2.84 -9.00 23.69
C ALA A 37 -3.88 -7.89 23.93
N THR A 38 -3.46 -6.72 24.41
CA THR A 38 -4.37 -5.59 24.64
C THR A 38 -5.05 -5.17 23.33
N ALA A 39 -6.35 -4.89 23.35
CA ALA A 39 -7.10 -4.50 22.15
C ALA A 39 -6.47 -3.31 21.41
N LEU A 40 -5.89 -2.36 22.14
CA LEU A 40 -5.12 -1.26 21.55
C LEU A 40 -3.96 -1.78 20.69
N VAL A 41 -3.12 -2.66 21.22
CA VAL A 41 -1.97 -3.23 20.50
C VAL A 41 -2.44 -3.96 19.26
N LEU A 42 -3.50 -4.79 19.38
CA LEU A 42 -3.95 -5.64 18.30
C LEU A 42 -4.54 -4.86 17.11
N PHE A 43 -5.37 -3.84 17.39
CA PHE A 43 -6.12 -3.15 16.34
C PHE A 43 -5.48 -1.82 15.88
N LEU A 44 -4.49 -1.29 16.60
CA LEU A 44 -3.83 -0.02 16.24
C LEU A 44 -3.23 -0.02 14.83
N PRO A 45 -2.49 -1.05 14.37
CA PRO A 45 -1.92 -1.04 13.01
C PRO A 45 -3.00 -0.95 11.94
N PHE A 46 -4.07 -1.75 12.08
CA PHE A 46 -5.21 -1.74 11.17
C PHE A 46 -5.96 -0.40 11.18
N ALA A 47 -6.25 0.13 12.37
CA ALA A 47 -6.98 1.38 12.53
C ALA A 47 -6.19 2.56 11.96
N LEU A 48 -4.89 2.64 12.26
CA LEU A 48 -4.03 3.71 11.76
C LEU A 48 -3.82 3.60 10.25
N PHE A 49 -3.55 2.40 9.72
CA PHE A 49 -3.44 2.18 8.28
C PHE A 49 -4.73 2.61 7.55
N SER A 50 -5.89 2.16 8.04
CA SER A 50 -7.19 2.47 7.44
C SER A 50 -7.48 3.97 7.51
N PHE A 51 -7.17 4.62 8.63
CA PHE A 51 -7.32 6.07 8.77
C PHE A 51 -6.47 6.83 7.76
N VAL A 52 -5.19 6.47 7.60
CA VAL A 52 -4.28 7.13 6.66
C VAL A 52 -4.73 6.89 5.22
N ALA A 53 -5.11 5.66 4.87
CA ALA A 53 -5.59 5.30 3.53
C ALA A 53 -6.92 6.00 3.16
N LEU A 54 -7.83 6.17 4.11
CA LEU A 54 -9.10 6.88 3.89
C LEU A 54 -8.90 8.39 3.78
N THR A 55 -7.99 8.95 4.58
CA THR A 55 -7.66 10.38 4.55
C THR A 55 -7.12 10.78 3.17
N ASP A 56 -6.24 9.95 2.59
CA ASP A 56 -5.75 10.12 1.22
C ASP A 56 -6.87 10.23 0.17
N TRP A 57 -7.82 9.30 0.21
CA TRP A 57 -8.95 9.30 -0.73
C TRP A 57 -9.84 10.55 -0.57
N LEU A 58 -10.07 10.97 0.69
CA LEU A 58 -10.89 12.12 1.02
C LEU A 58 -10.23 13.43 0.57
N ASP A 59 -8.93 13.56 0.77
CA ASP A 59 -8.17 14.77 0.41
C ASP A 59 -8.05 14.92 -1.10
N GLY A 60 -7.81 13.81 -1.81
CA GLY A 60 -7.84 13.80 -3.28
C GLY A 60 -9.23 14.14 -3.83
N TRP A 61 -10.31 13.81 -3.13
CA TRP A 61 -11.66 14.23 -3.50
C TRP A 61 -11.89 15.73 -3.21
N LEU A 62 -11.43 16.22 -2.06
CA LEU A 62 -11.62 17.61 -1.64
C LEU A 62 -10.79 18.59 -2.48
N ALA A 63 -9.54 18.24 -2.81
CA ALA A 63 -8.66 19.04 -3.66
C ALA A 63 -9.27 19.26 -5.06
N ARG A 64 -9.82 18.21 -5.67
CA ARG A 64 -10.53 18.28 -6.96
C ARG A 64 -11.78 19.15 -6.92
N LYS A 65 -12.43 19.25 -5.76
CA LYS A 65 -13.65 20.05 -5.57
C LYS A 65 -13.37 21.52 -5.28
N LEU A 66 -12.21 21.83 -4.69
CA LEU A 66 -11.83 23.18 -4.26
C LEU A 66 -10.88 23.90 -5.23
N ASP A 67 -10.47 23.26 -6.34
CA ASP A 67 -9.52 23.78 -7.33
C ASP A 67 -8.22 24.34 -6.70
N ALA A 68 -7.82 23.70 -5.59
CA ALA A 68 -6.76 24.16 -4.70
C ALA A 68 -5.52 23.25 -4.79
N GLU A 69 -5.10 22.93 -6.01
CA GLU A 69 -3.90 22.12 -6.26
C GLU A 69 -2.63 22.99 -6.17
N SER A 70 -1.64 22.50 -5.41
CA SER A 70 -0.32 23.12 -5.33
C SER A 70 0.68 22.30 -6.14
N ALA A 71 1.59 22.96 -6.88
CA ALA A 71 2.61 22.28 -7.68
C ALA A 71 3.57 21.42 -6.83
N PHE A 72 3.75 21.77 -5.56
CA PHE A 72 4.57 21.01 -4.61
C PHE A 72 3.84 19.76 -4.10
N GLY A 73 2.57 19.91 -3.70
CA GLY A 73 1.72 18.79 -3.29
C GLY A 73 1.54 17.78 -4.42
N ALA A 74 1.30 18.25 -5.65
CA ALA A 74 1.16 17.39 -6.83
C ALA A 74 2.40 16.52 -7.12
N ARG A 75 3.60 16.97 -6.74
CA ARG A 75 4.84 16.18 -6.89
C ARG A 75 5.03 15.18 -5.76
N LEU A 76 4.60 15.53 -4.54
CA LEU A 76 4.72 14.66 -3.37
C LEU A 76 3.62 13.60 -3.28
N ASP A 77 2.46 13.82 -3.90
CA ASP A 77 1.31 12.92 -3.84
C ASP A 77 1.64 11.49 -4.32
N PRO A 78 2.32 11.29 -5.48
CA PRO A 78 2.71 9.96 -5.94
C PRO A 78 3.76 9.28 -5.04
N ILE A 79 4.50 10.07 -4.25
CA ILE A 79 5.51 9.56 -3.31
C ILE A 79 4.80 9.10 -2.03
N GLY A 80 3.91 9.92 -1.47
CA GLY A 80 3.12 9.60 -0.29
C GLY A 80 2.26 8.34 -0.47
N ASP A 81 1.63 8.18 -1.64
CA ASP A 81 0.82 6.99 -1.98
C ASP A 81 1.64 5.70 -1.97
N LYS A 82 2.85 5.75 -2.52
CA LYS A 82 3.75 4.61 -2.57
C LYS A 82 4.37 4.33 -1.21
N LEU A 83 4.60 5.35 -0.40
CA LEU A 83 5.19 5.19 0.93
C LEU A 83 4.29 4.39 1.86
N LEU A 84 2.98 4.66 1.92
CA LEU A 84 2.06 3.93 2.80
C LEU A 84 2.01 2.43 2.47
N SER A 85 1.86 2.10 1.19
CA SER A 85 1.82 0.70 0.74
C SER A 85 3.18 0.02 0.89
N ALA A 86 4.28 0.68 0.54
CA ALA A 86 5.62 0.14 0.67
C ALA A 86 6.05 -0.08 2.12
N SER A 87 5.84 0.91 3.01
CA SER A 87 6.22 0.79 4.43
C SER A 87 5.45 -0.35 5.10
N SER A 88 4.15 -0.47 4.81
CA SER A 88 3.29 -1.51 5.37
C SER A 88 3.68 -2.89 4.86
N LEU A 89 3.89 -3.05 3.54
CA LEU A 89 4.29 -4.33 2.93
C LEU A 89 5.69 -4.76 3.36
N LEU A 90 6.63 -3.82 3.50
CA LEU A 90 7.96 -4.12 4.02
C LEU A 90 7.91 -4.55 5.48
N ALA A 91 7.17 -3.84 6.32
CA ALA A 91 6.97 -4.23 7.72
C ALA A 91 6.32 -5.61 7.83
N LEU A 92 5.27 -5.88 7.05
CA LEU A 92 4.62 -7.20 6.99
C LEU A 92 5.54 -8.31 6.46
N SER A 93 6.49 -7.99 5.60
CA SER A 93 7.43 -8.98 5.04
C SER A 93 8.51 -9.46 6.01
N ILE A 94 8.62 -8.79 7.17
CA ILE A 94 9.57 -9.14 8.23
C ILE A 94 8.89 -9.49 9.56
N THR A 95 7.55 -9.57 9.61
CA THR A 95 6.78 -9.94 10.80
C THR A 95 6.07 -11.28 10.65
N GLY A 96 5.95 -12.01 11.76
CA GLY A 96 5.24 -13.28 11.82
C GLY A 96 5.90 -14.44 11.06
N THR A 97 5.32 -15.64 11.24
CA THR A 97 5.88 -16.89 10.70
C THR A 97 5.78 -16.99 9.16
N TRP A 98 4.87 -16.24 8.54
CA TRP A 98 4.56 -16.32 7.12
C TRP A 98 5.15 -15.14 6.32
N ALA A 99 6.08 -14.39 6.92
CA ALA A 99 6.65 -13.16 6.35
C ALA A 99 7.19 -13.36 4.92
N TRP A 100 7.78 -14.53 4.64
CA TRP A 100 8.33 -14.87 3.33
C TRP A 100 7.28 -14.96 2.20
N PHE A 101 6.03 -15.32 2.51
CA PHE A 101 4.94 -15.31 1.52
C PHE A 101 4.47 -13.91 1.16
N ILE A 102 4.72 -12.93 2.02
CA ILE A 102 4.44 -11.52 1.78
C ILE A 102 5.66 -10.85 1.13
N LEU A 103 6.87 -11.30 1.43
CA LEU A 103 8.11 -10.76 0.85
C LEU A 103 8.12 -10.80 -0.67
N ILE A 104 7.73 -11.92 -1.28
CA ILE A 104 7.71 -12.07 -2.76
C ILE A 104 6.80 -11.02 -3.42
N PRO A 105 5.50 -10.91 -3.06
CA PRO A 105 4.64 -9.88 -3.64
C PRO A 105 5.08 -8.46 -3.26
N THR A 106 5.62 -8.24 -2.07
CA THR A 106 6.20 -6.95 -1.66
C THR A 106 7.30 -6.50 -2.62
N LEU A 107 8.28 -7.37 -2.90
CA LEU A 107 9.36 -7.06 -3.82
C LEU A 107 8.84 -6.78 -5.23
N ALA A 108 7.88 -7.57 -5.73
CA ALA A 108 7.28 -7.36 -7.05
C ALA A 108 6.55 -6.00 -7.16
N ILE A 109 5.78 -5.63 -6.13
CA ILE A 109 5.02 -4.37 -6.12
C ILE A 109 5.97 -3.17 -6.02
N VAL A 110 6.87 -3.17 -5.03
CA VAL A 110 7.77 -2.05 -4.74
C VAL A 110 8.78 -1.86 -5.87
N SER A 111 9.44 -2.92 -6.34
CA SER A 111 10.43 -2.81 -7.43
C SER A 111 9.81 -2.25 -8.71
N ARG A 112 8.61 -2.70 -9.08
CA ARG A 112 7.87 -2.19 -10.23
C ARG A 112 7.51 -0.72 -10.07
N ASP A 113 7.07 -0.31 -8.88
CA ASP A 113 6.67 1.08 -8.65
C ASP A 113 7.87 2.04 -8.67
N VAL A 114 9.06 1.59 -8.25
CA VAL A 114 10.32 2.32 -8.42
C VAL A 114 10.73 2.35 -9.89
N LEU A 115 10.73 1.20 -10.58
CA LEU A 115 11.12 1.07 -11.98
C LEU A 115 10.32 2.03 -12.87
N ILE A 116 8.99 2.03 -12.77
CA ILE A 116 8.14 2.86 -13.62
C ILE A 116 8.31 4.36 -13.31
N THR A 117 8.54 4.72 -12.05
CA THR A 117 8.86 6.12 -11.71
C THR A 117 10.19 6.54 -12.33
N ALA A 118 11.25 5.75 -12.16
CA ALA A 118 12.56 6.04 -12.73
C ALA A 118 12.54 6.15 -14.25
N MET A 119 11.84 5.23 -14.93
CA MET A 119 11.69 5.28 -16.39
C MET A 119 10.90 6.50 -16.85
N ARG A 120 9.82 6.87 -16.13
CA ARG A 120 9.02 8.06 -16.46
C ARG A 120 9.85 9.35 -16.34
N GLU A 121 10.70 9.43 -15.31
CA GLU A 121 11.60 10.56 -15.12
C GLU A 121 12.67 10.62 -16.22
N ALA A 122 13.28 9.48 -16.56
CA ALA A 122 14.32 9.41 -17.60
C ALA A 122 13.82 9.84 -18.99
N MET A 123 12.56 9.61 -19.32
CA MET A 123 11.98 9.93 -20.63
C MET A 123 11.45 11.37 -20.76
N GLY A 124 11.48 12.18 -19.69
CA GLY A 124 11.07 13.59 -19.74
C GLY A 124 9.61 13.86 -20.11
N ASN A 125 8.75 12.83 -20.18
CA ASN A 125 7.40 12.92 -20.74
C ASN A 125 6.32 12.57 -19.70
N PRO A 126 5.79 13.56 -18.96
CA PRO A 126 4.81 13.29 -17.90
C PRO A 126 3.38 12.98 -18.40
N GLY A 127 3.05 13.15 -19.68
CA GLY A 127 1.66 13.42 -20.10
C GLY A 127 0.85 12.37 -20.88
N THR A 128 1.41 11.33 -21.49
CA THR A 128 0.66 10.59 -22.55
C THR A 128 0.09 9.23 -22.16
N MET A 129 0.23 8.78 -20.91
CA MET A 129 -0.38 7.52 -20.47
C MET A 129 -1.62 7.79 -19.63
N LYS A 130 -2.80 7.71 -20.26
CA LYS A 130 -4.09 7.60 -19.57
C LYS A 130 -3.97 6.54 -18.47
N VAL A 131 -4.35 6.91 -17.25
CA VAL A 131 -4.49 5.96 -16.14
C VAL A 131 -5.50 4.91 -16.58
N SER A 132 -5.02 3.70 -16.90
CA SER A 132 -5.91 2.59 -17.24
C SER A 132 -6.68 2.16 -16.00
N ASN A 133 -7.90 1.64 -16.17
CA ASN A 133 -8.69 1.10 -15.05
C ASN A 133 -7.93 0.00 -14.29
N SER A 134 -6.98 -0.68 -14.95
CA SER A 134 -6.07 -1.66 -14.33
C SER A 134 -5.21 -1.05 -13.22
N ALA A 135 -4.73 0.19 -13.37
CA ALA A 135 -3.92 0.85 -12.35
C ALA A 135 -4.72 1.15 -11.07
N LYS A 136 -5.98 1.60 -11.20
CA LYS A 136 -6.87 1.84 -10.06
C LYS A 136 -7.19 0.55 -9.31
N MET A 137 -7.45 -0.52 -10.06
CA MET A 137 -7.79 -1.82 -9.50
C MET A 137 -6.59 -2.45 -8.75
N LYS A 138 -5.37 -2.29 -9.26
CA LYS A 138 -4.14 -2.68 -8.54
C LYS A 138 -4.08 -1.98 -7.17
N THR A 139 -4.22 -0.66 -7.13
CA THR A 139 -4.11 0.10 -5.87
C THR A 139 -5.18 -0.34 -4.86
N ALA A 140 -6.42 -0.54 -5.31
CA ALA A 140 -7.48 -1.06 -4.46
C ALA A 140 -7.16 -2.44 -3.90
N LEU A 141 -6.59 -3.33 -4.71
CA LEU A 141 -6.16 -4.67 -4.28
C LEU A 141 -5.01 -4.63 -3.27
N VAL A 142 -4.00 -3.76 -3.48
CA VAL A 142 -2.88 -3.61 -2.53
C VAL A 142 -3.39 -3.06 -1.20
N LEU A 143 -4.09 -1.94 -1.20
CA LEU A 143 -4.54 -1.28 0.03
C LEU A 143 -5.58 -2.13 0.77
N GLY A 144 -6.55 -2.69 0.05
CA GLY A 144 -7.54 -3.60 0.61
C GLY A 144 -6.91 -4.90 1.14
N GLY A 145 -5.92 -5.43 0.42
CA GLY A 145 -5.17 -6.60 0.84
C GLY A 145 -4.39 -6.37 2.13
N ILE A 146 -3.66 -5.25 2.23
CA ILE A 146 -2.95 -4.85 3.47
C ILE A 146 -3.94 -4.68 4.62
N ALA A 147 -5.05 -3.96 4.40
CA ALA A 147 -6.08 -3.78 5.43
C ALA A 147 -6.62 -5.10 5.96
N LEU A 148 -6.95 -6.06 5.07
CA LEU A 148 -7.44 -7.38 5.45
C LEU A 148 -6.35 -8.23 6.14
N VAL A 149 -5.09 -8.14 5.72
CA VAL A 149 -3.98 -8.81 6.41
C VAL A 149 -3.86 -8.28 7.83
N LEU A 150 -3.83 -6.96 8.03
CA LEU A 150 -3.71 -6.33 9.34
C LEU A 150 -4.91 -6.67 10.24
N PHE A 151 -6.13 -6.59 9.71
CA PHE A 151 -7.33 -6.97 10.44
C PHE A 151 -7.33 -8.47 10.78
N GLY A 152 -6.95 -9.32 9.82
CA GLY A 152 -6.83 -10.77 10.00
C GLY A 152 -5.80 -11.14 11.06
N MET A 153 -4.68 -10.42 11.15
CA MET A 153 -3.68 -10.59 12.22
C MET A 153 -4.27 -10.26 13.60
N ALA A 154 -4.96 -9.12 13.73
CA ALA A 154 -5.60 -8.71 14.97
C ALA A 154 -6.66 -9.72 15.45
N VAL A 155 -7.54 -10.14 14.54
CA VAL A 155 -8.59 -11.13 14.83
C VAL A 155 -8.00 -12.50 15.13
N SER A 156 -6.91 -12.90 14.45
CA SER A 156 -6.21 -14.16 14.72
C SER A 156 -5.54 -14.17 16.09
N ALA A 157 -4.96 -13.04 16.52
CA ALA A 157 -4.41 -12.90 17.86
C ALA A 157 -5.50 -12.99 18.94
N LEU A 158 -6.67 -12.39 18.71
CA LEU A 158 -7.82 -12.52 19.63
C LEU A 158 -8.37 -13.95 19.68
N ALA A 159 -8.37 -14.64 18.54
CA ALA A 159 -8.82 -16.02 18.40
C ALA A 159 -7.70 -17.06 18.66
N ALA A 160 -6.59 -16.67 19.30
CA ALA A 160 -5.44 -17.55 19.51
C ALA A 160 -5.80 -18.85 20.25
N ASN A 161 -6.75 -18.77 21.19
CA ASN A 161 -7.24 -19.92 21.98
C ASN A 161 -8.46 -20.63 21.37
N ALA A 162 -8.89 -20.24 20.16
CA ALA A 162 -10.02 -20.88 19.52
C ALA A 162 -9.67 -22.33 19.14
N ALA A 163 -10.59 -23.25 19.41
CA ALA A 163 -10.43 -24.65 19.03
C ALA A 163 -10.15 -24.77 17.52
N PRO A 164 -9.21 -25.64 17.10
CA PRO A 164 -8.93 -25.89 15.69
C PRO A 164 -10.23 -26.17 14.91
N TYR A 165 -10.37 -25.55 13.74
CA TYR A 165 -11.53 -25.69 12.86
C TYR A 165 -12.88 -25.18 13.41
N SER A 166 -12.89 -24.52 14.57
CA SER A 166 -14.08 -23.80 15.03
C SER A 166 -14.43 -22.62 14.10
N PRO A 167 -15.69 -22.14 14.09
CA PRO A 167 -16.07 -20.98 13.28
C PRO A 167 -15.15 -19.77 13.46
N ASN A 168 -14.76 -19.47 14.70
CA ASN A 168 -13.84 -18.36 15.01
C ASN A 168 -12.42 -18.59 14.46
N TRP A 169 -11.95 -19.84 14.48
CA TRP A 169 -10.65 -20.24 13.92
C TRP A 169 -10.63 -20.11 12.39
N VAL A 170 -11.73 -20.48 11.74
CA VAL A 170 -11.87 -20.42 10.28
C VAL A 170 -12.02 -18.98 9.82
N LEU A 171 -12.84 -18.18 10.51
CA LEU A 171 -13.04 -16.77 10.17
C LEU A 171 -11.74 -15.96 10.31
N SER A 172 -10.98 -16.14 11.40
CA SER A 172 -9.76 -15.39 11.64
C SER A 172 -8.70 -15.64 10.56
N ARG A 173 -8.45 -16.92 10.23
CA ARG A 173 -7.52 -17.31 9.16
C ARG A 173 -8.04 -16.98 7.77
N GLY A 174 -9.35 -17.09 7.55
CA GLY A 174 -9.99 -16.79 6.27
C GLY A 174 -9.83 -15.31 5.89
N ILE A 175 -10.00 -14.40 6.84
CA ILE A 175 -9.79 -12.95 6.63
C ILE A 175 -8.34 -12.66 6.25
N TRP A 176 -7.39 -13.22 6.99
CA TRP A 176 -5.96 -13.05 6.71
C TRP A 176 -5.59 -13.60 5.31
N LEU A 177 -6.07 -14.80 4.97
CA LEU A 177 -5.85 -15.43 3.67
C LEU A 177 -6.46 -14.63 2.52
N ALA A 178 -7.66 -14.05 2.72
CA ALA A 178 -8.29 -13.20 1.72
C ALA A 178 -7.42 -11.96 1.42
N GLY A 179 -6.88 -11.33 2.46
CA GLY A 179 -5.93 -10.23 2.32
C GLY A 179 -4.66 -10.65 1.57
N LEU A 180 -4.10 -11.81 1.90
CA LEU A 180 -2.92 -12.37 1.22
C LEU A 180 -3.20 -12.60 -0.27
N VAL A 181 -4.34 -13.21 -0.63
CA VAL A 181 -4.74 -13.42 -2.03
C VAL A 181 -4.83 -12.08 -2.77
N MET A 182 -5.42 -11.04 -2.18
CA MET A 182 -5.49 -9.73 -2.81
C MET A 182 -4.10 -9.13 -3.08
N VAL A 183 -3.17 -9.26 -2.13
CA VAL A 183 -1.78 -8.81 -2.30
C VAL A 183 -1.08 -9.58 -3.42
N TRP A 184 -1.28 -10.90 -3.52
CA TRP A 184 -0.72 -11.71 -4.60
C TRP A 184 -1.30 -11.36 -5.96
N VAL A 185 -2.62 -11.17 -6.06
CA VAL A 185 -3.26 -10.71 -7.31
C VAL A 185 -2.69 -9.35 -7.72
N ALA A 186 -2.52 -8.43 -6.77
CA ALA A 186 -1.91 -7.13 -7.04
C ALA A 186 -0.45 -7.24 -7.49
N ALA A 187 0.32 -8.17 -6.95
CA ALA A 187 1.69 -8.43 -7.38
C ALA A 187 1.76 -8.99 -8.81
N VAL A 188 0.88 -9.92 -9.16
CA VAL A 188 0.77 -10.43 -10.54
C VAL A 188 0.44 -9.29 -11.50
N MET A 189 -0.53 -8.43 -11.16
CA MET A 189 -0.84 -7.24 -11.95
C MET A 189 0.36 -6.28 -12.05
N ALA A 190 1.14 -6.11 -10.97
CA ALA A 190 2.34 -5.29 -11.00
C ALA A 190 3.35 -5.84 -12.02
N VAL A 191 3.66 -7.13 -11.98
CA VAL A 191 4.59 -7.77 -12.92
C VAL A 191 4.11 -7.65 -14.37
N MET A 192 2.83 -7.94 -14.64
CA MET A 192 2.25 -7.80 -15.98
C MET A 192 2.41 -6.38 -16.52
N THR A 193 2.05 -5.37 -15.71
CA THR A 193 2.18 -3.97 -16.13
C THR A 193 3.62 -3.50 -16.29
N ALA A 194 4.59 -4.08 -15.57
CA ALA A 194 6.00 -3.81 -15.80
C ALA A 194 6.44 -4.37 -17.17
N PHE A 195 6.03 -5.59 -17.49
CA PHE A 195 6.34 -6.23 -18.76
C PHE A 195 5.77 -5.44 -19.95
N ASP A 196 4.51 -5.03 -19.87
CA ASP A 196 3.86 -4.21 -20.90
C ASP A 196 4.60 -2.87 -21.10
N TYR A 197 5.09 -2.27 -20.02
CA TYR A 197 5.81 -1.01 -20.07
C TYR A 197 7.18 -1.13 -20.73
N VAL A 198 7.95 -2.16 -20.35
CA VAL A 198 9.29 -2.41 -20.92
C VAL A 198 9.19 -2.78 -22.40
N THR A 199 8.25 -3.64 -22.77
CA THR A 199 8.04 -4.04 -24.17
C THR A 199 7.52 -2.89 -25.04
N GLY A 200 6.62 -2.06 -24.52
CA GLY A 200 6.14 -0.87 -25.22
C GLY A 200 7.25 0.15 -25.53
N LEU A 201 8.26 0.25 -24.67
CA LEU A 201 9.42 1.12 -24.90
C LEU A 201 10.41 0.57 -25.91
N ALA A 202 10.70 -0.73 -25.86
CA ALA A 202 11.54 -1.40 -26.85
C ALA A 202 10.94 -1.34 -28.27
N GLY A 203 9.63 -1.17 -28.40
CA GLY A 203 8.96 -0.95 -29.68
C GLY A 203 9.18 0.46 -30.24
N ARG A 204 9.09 1.51 -29.41
CA ARG A 204 9.25 2.92 -29.83
C ARG A 204 10.67 3.27 -30.27
N ASP A 205 11.67 2.74 -29.57
CA ASP A 205 13.09 2.95 -29.89
C ASP A 205 13.47 2.43 -31.28
N LYS A 206 12.73 1.43 -31.80
CA LYS A 206 12.92 0.91 -33.16
C LYS A 206 12.28 1.78 -34.24
N GLU A 207 11.28 2.57 -33.91
CA GLU A 207 10.58 3.47 -34.85
C GLU A 207 11.31 4.81 -35.01
N ASP A 208 11.94 5.34 -33.94
CA ASP A 208 12.70 6.60 -33.98
C ASP A 208 14.06 6.49 -34.70
N HIS A 209 14.49 5.27 -35.04
CA HIS A 209 15.75 4.97 -35.74
C HIS A 209 15.57 4.50 -37.19
N GLN A 210 14.36 4.59 -37.76
CA GLN A 210 14.06 4.37 -39.18
C GLN A 210 13.75 5.69 -39.90
#